data_AF-A0AAU2YJA9-F1
#
_entry.id   AF-A0AAU2YJA9-F1
#
_cell.length_a   1.000
_cell.length_b   1.000
_cell.length_c   1.000
_cell.angle_alpha   90.00
_cell.angle_beta   90.00
_cell.angle_gamma   90.00
#
_symmetry.space_group_name_H-M   'P 1'
#
loop_
_entity.id
_entity.type
_entity.pdbx_description
1 polymer ?
#
loop_
_entity_poly.entity_id
_entity_poly.type
_entity_poly.pdbx_seq_one_letter_code
_entity_poly.pdbx_strand_id
1 'polypeptide(L)'
;MTPADLSLTVLRAVRRAVDENALHAPVPARVRVERTRPGGRGDYASAVALQLAGPAALSAREVAEILRERVAGAPGIGRVEITGPGFLNFTLDGSADAYGALMSRVREQGPRYGHGDALAGDLLRFSHASEVRAAVTADAVGRLARAQGARVHIGCDGAPDPDWARLGIAGDGEDPSATEIRPVPAGATAGELLRRLGPDATRWGLLRPAGHDRAPLGDDLLVQGEGNALFLVRYAHSRVHALTRGAELLGFTSASGQEAPGVAGAEADALLALLADHPAALVAAARHRAPDRLARHLEAVARALLDFHDVASPLPVGDEKPSAAHRSRLALAEAAGTVLAGGLSLLGISAPRHL
;
A
#
# COMPACT_ATOMS: atom_id res chain seq x y z
N MET A 1 12.18 -7.35 -17.95
CA MET A 1 13.54 -6.93 -18.34
C MET A 1 14.31 -6.53 -17.08
N THR A 2 15.55 -7.01 -16.87
CA THR A 2 16.38 -6.60 -15.72
C THR A 2 17.18 -5.31 -16.03
N PRO A 3 17.75 -4.61 -15.01
CA PRO A 3 18.61 -3.45 -15.27
C PRO A 3 19.82 -3.77 -16.16
N ALA A 4 20.40 -4.96 -16.00
CA ALA A 4 21.51 -5.42 -16.82
C ALA A 4 21.09 -5.63 -18.28
N ASP A 5 19.91 -6.23 -18.50
CA ASP A 5 19.34 -6.42 -19.85
C ASP A 5 19.03 -5.07 -20.52
N LEU A 6 18.52 -4.10 -19.75
CA LEU A 6 18.24 -2.75 -20.24
C LEU A 6 19.54 -2.04 -20.62
N SER A 7 20.56 -2.07 -19.77
CA SER A 7 21.91 -1.56 -20.06
C SER A 7 22.49 -2.16 -21.35
N LEU A 8 22.34 -3.47 -21.54
CA LEU A 8 22.80 -4.17 -22.74
C LEU A 8 22.00 -3.75 -23.98
N THR A 9 20.69 -3.56 -23.84
CA THR A 9 19.79 -3.12 -24.91
C THR A 9 20.16 -1.72 -25.40
N VAL A 10 20.40 -0.78 -24.47
CA VAL A 10 20.84 0.57 -24.82
C VAL A 10 22.24 0.55 -25.47
N LEU A 11 23.16 -0.27 -24.97
CA LEU A 11 24.49 -0.44 -25.60
C LEU A 11 24.38 -0.98 -27.04
N ARG A 12 23.48 -1.95 -27.29
CA ARG A 12 23.23 -2.47 -28.65
C ARG A 12 22.64 -1.38 -29.56
N ALA A 13 21.76 -0.54 -29.04
CA ALA A 13 21.22 0.59 -29.80
C ALA A 13 22.31 1.61 -30.17
N VAL A 14 23.26 1.89 -29.27
CA VAL A 14 24.43 2.74 -29.58
C VAL A 14 25.29 2.11 -30.67
N ARG A 15 25.63 0.82 -30.57
CA ARG A 15 26.39 0.11 -31.61
C ARG A 15 25.70 0.20 -32.96
N ARG A 16 24.41 -0.11 -33.00
CA ARG A 16 23.59 -0.04 -34.21
C ARG A 16 23.58 1.37 -34.81
N ALA A 17 23.47 2.41 -33.99
CA ALA A 17 23.50 3.80 -34.47
C ALA A 17 24.85 4.15 -35.12
N VAL A 18 25.96 3.63 -34.59
CA VAL A 18 27.30 3.81 -35.17
C VAL A 18 27.46 3.00 -36.46
N ASP A 19 27.06 1.73 -36.46
CA ASP A 19 27.17 0.84 -37.62
C ASP A 19 26.34 1.34 -38.81
N GLU A 20 25.19 1.97 -38.55
CA GLU A 20 24.31 2.57 -39.56
C GLU A 20 24.74 3.98 -39.99
N ASN A 21 25.89 4.49 -39.51
CA ASN A 21 26.36 5.85 -39.72
C ASN A 21 25.36 6.95 -39.28
N ALA A 22 24.41 6.62 -38.39
CA ALA A 22 23.49 7.59 -37.80
C ALA A 22 24.13 8.35 -36.64
N LEU A 23 25.18 7.80 -36.02
CA LEU A 23 25.91 8.42 -34.91
C LEU A 23 27.42 8.22 -35.11
N HIS A 24 28.18 9.32 -35.21
CA HIS A 24 29.64 9.26 -35.36
C HIS A 24 30.36 9.44 -34.02
N ALA A 25 30.29 8.44 -33.14
CA ALA A 25 30.93 8.46 -31.83
C ALA A 25 31.56 7.10 -31.48
N PRO A 26 32.59 7.06 -30.62
CA PRO A 26 33.13 5.79 -30.13
C PRO A 26 32.07 5.05 -29.30
N VAL A 27 31.89 3.76 -29.59
CA VAL A 27 30.97 2.91 -28.80
C VAL A 27 31.55 2.73 -27.40
N PRO A 28 30.82 3.07 -26.33
CA PRO A 28 31.30 2.89 -24.96
C PRO A 28 31.37 1.40 -24.60
N ALA A 29 32.33 1.02 -23.76
CA ALA A 29 32.46 -0.38 -23.31
C ALA A 29 31.24 -0.87 -22.52
N ARG A 30 30.55 0.04 -21.82
CA ARG A 30 29.33 -0.23 -21.06
C ARG A 30 28.42 1.00 -21.04
N VAL A 31 27.12 0.78 -21.02
CA VAL A 31 26.12 1.81 -20.74
C VAL A 31 25.55 1.57 -19.35
N ARG A 32 25.53 2.61 -18.50
CA ARG A 32 24.89 2.54 -17.19
C ARG A 32 23.44 3.02 -17.31
N VAL A 33 22.53 2.22 -16.79
CA VAL A 33 21.17 2.63 -16.47
C VAL A 33 21.04 2.66 -14.95
N GLU A 34 20.40 3.69 -14.44
CA GLU A 34 20.18 3.86 -13.01
C GLU A 34 18.70 3.92 -12.74
N ARG A 35 18.29 3.43 -11.58
CA ARG A 35 16.92 3.61 -11.15
C ARG A 35 16.67 5.10 -10.98
N THR A 36 15.56 5.56 -11.56
CA THR A 36 15.25 6.98 -11.52
C THR A 36 15.06 7.44 -10.08
N ARG A 37 15.60 8.60 -9.74
CA ARG A 37 15.44 9.18 -8.39
C ARG A 37 13.97 9.53 -8.14
N PRO A 38 13.53 9.56 -6.87
CA PRO A 38 12.22 10.08 -6.51
C PRO A 38 11.92 11.42 -7.22
N GLY A 39 10.80 11.50 -7.94
CA GLY A 39 10.39 12.65 -8.74
C GLY A 39 10.90 12.70 -10.20
N GLY A 40 11.72 11.75 -10.64
CA GLY A 40 12.11 11.62 -12.06
C GLY A 40 11.11 10.81 -12.90
N ARG A 41 11.32 10.74 -14.22
CA ARG A 41 10.41 10.04 -15.15
C ARG A 41 10.89 8.62 -15.44
N GLY A 42 9.96 7.66 -15.57
CA GLY A 42 10.25 6.26 -15.89
C GLY A 42 10.92 5.46 -14.75
N ASP A 43 11.02 4.15 -14.94
CA ASP A 43 11.62 3.19 -13.99
C ASP A 43 13.16 3.36 -13.91
N TYR A 44 13.79 3.61 -15.07
CA TYR A 44 15.24 3.77 -15.20
C TYR A 44 15.59 4.96 -16.08
N ALA A 45 16.75 5.55 -15.85
CA ALA A 45 17.31 6.62 -16.66
C ALA A 45 18.73 6.30 -17.13
N SER A 46 19.13 6.83 -18.29
CA SER A 46 20.49 6.80 -18.78
C SER A 46 20.94 8.15 -19.29
N ALA A 47 22.16 8.53 -18.91
CA ALA A 47 22.85 9.74 -19.37
C ALA A 47 23.73 9.50 -20.60
N VAL A 48 23.60 8.35 -21.27
CA VAL A 48 24.49 7.94 -22.37
C VAL A 48 24.53 8.95 -23.52
N ALA A 49 23.40 9.59 -23.83
CA ALA A 49 23.36 10.57 -24.92
C ALA A 49 24.20 11.83 -24.61
N LEU A 50 24.27 12.23 -23.35
CA LEU A 50 25.14 13.34 -22.90
C LEU A 50 26.61 13.01 -23.06
N GLN A 51 26.99 11.76 -22.83
CA GLN A 51 28.36 11.28 -22.96
C GLN A 51 28.80 11.21 -24.43
N LEU A 52 27.87 10.90 -25.33
CA LEU A 52 28.12 10.72 -26.76
C LEU A 52 27.98 12.01 -27.58
N ALA A 53 27.30 13.04 -27.06
CA ALA A 53 27.06 14.31 -27.73
C ALA A 53 28.34 14.99 -28.24
N GLY A 54 29.34 15.15 -27.34
CA GLY A 54 30.61 15.79 -27.67
C GLY A 54 31.37 15.06 -28.79
N PRO A 55 31.66 13.76 -28.63
CA PRO A 55 32.31 12.96 -29.67
C PRO A 55 31.54 12.91 -31.00
N ALA A 56 30.20 12.94 -30.95
CA ALA A 56 29.34 12.92 -32.14
C ALA A 56 29.22 14.28 -32.85
N ALA A 57 29.69 15.38 -32.24
CA ALA A 57 29.44 16.74 -32.68
C ALA A 57 27.93 17.06 -32.88
N LEU A 58 27.08 16.48 -32.03
CA LEU A 58 25.62 16.68 -32.01
C LEU A 58 25.18 17.17 -30.63
N SER A 59 23.98 17.76 -30.55
CA SER A 59 23.38 18.04 -29.24
C SER A 59 22.99 16.72 -28.53
N ALA A 60 23.05 16.72 -27.19
CA ALA A 60 22.66 15.54 -26.41
C ALA A 60 21.18 15.14 -26.63
N ARG A 61 20.33 16.09 -27.02
CA ARG A 61 18.94 15.82 -27.39
C ARG A 61 18.83 15.07 -28.72
N GLU A 62 19.56 15.50 -29.74
CA GLU A 62 19.60 14.81 -31.05
C GLU A 62 20.13 13.39 -30.88
N VAL A 63 21.21 13.20 -30.12
CA VAL A 63 21.72 11.85 -29.82
C VAL A 63 20.67 11.01 -29.07
N ALA A 64 19.96 11.60 -28.11
CA ALA A 64 18.89 10.89 -27.40
C ALA A 64 17.73 10.50 -28.33
N GLU A 65 17.37 11.32 -29.32
CA GLU A 65 16.33 11.00 -30.30
C GLU A 65 16.75 9.83 -31.20
N ILE A 66 17.99 9.84 -31.71
CA ILE A 66 18.58 8.76 -32.52
C ILE A 66 18.58 7.43 -31.76
N LEU A 67 18.94 7.47 -30.47
CA LEU A 67 18.95 6.29 -29.61
C LEU A 67 17.54 5.84 -29.23
N ARG A 68 16.62 6.77 -28.94
CA ARG A 68 15.22 6.48 -28.62
C ARG A 68 14.57 5.67 -29.74
N GLU A 69 14.75 6.07 -31.00
CA GLU A 69 14.18 5.35 -32.15
C GLU A 69 14.64 3.89 -32.24
N ARG A 70 15.87 3.59 -31.80
CA ARG A 70 16.47 2.25 -31.84
C ARG A 70 16.17 1.41 -30.61
N VAL A 71 15.85 2.05 -29.49
CA VAL A 71 15.48 1.38 -28.23
C VAL A 71 13.96 1.19 -28.12
N ALA A 72 13.17 2.08 -28.73
CA ALA A 72 11.72 1.99 -28.76
C ALA A 72 11.27 0.69 -29.46
N GLY A 73 10.43 -0.10 -28.78
CA GLY A 73 9.97 -1.41 -29.27
C GLY A 73 10.90 -2.58 -28.96
N ALA A 74 12.01 -2.37 -28.23
CA ALA A 74 12.80 -3.48 -27.72
C ALA A 74 11.98 -4.28 -26.69
N PRO A 75 12.03 -5.63 -26.70
CA PRO A 75 11.24 -6.46 -25.79
C PRO A 75 11.46 -6.10 -24.32
N GLY A 76 10.40 -5.75 -23.60
CA GLY A 76 10.45 -5.40 -22.18
C GLY A 76 10.58 -3.90 -21.91
N ILE A 77 10.59 -3.04 -22.92
CA ILE A 77 10.56 -1.58 -22.81
C ILE A 77 9.24 -1.06 -23.37
N GLY A 78 8.34 -0.62 -22.49
CA GLY A 78 7.03 -0.10 -22.88
C GLY A 78 7.05 1.36 -23.31
N ARG A 79 7.90 2.19 -22.71
CA ARG A 79 7.98 3.62 -23.08
C ARG A 79 9.40 4.18 -22.92
N VAL A 80 9.77 5.07 -23.84
CA VAL A 80 11.03 5.81 -23.78
C VAL A 80 10.75 7.31 -23.92
N GLU A 81 11.08 8.09 -22.90
CA GLU A 81 10.95 9.55 -22.87
C GLU A 81 12.31 10.25 -22.79
N ILE A 82 12.44 11.39 -23.46
CA ILE A 82 13.63 12.23 -23.38
C ILE A 82 13.34 13.42 -22.48
N THR A 83 14.14 13.61 -21.43
CA THR A 83 14.01 14.74 -20.50
C THR A 83 15.27 15.60 -20.43
N GLY A 84 15.06 16.88 -20.08
CA GLY A 84 16.14 17.85 -19.92
C GLY A 84 17.05 17.94 -21.16
N PRO A 85 18.38 18.00 -20.99
CA PRO A 85 19.33 18.15 -22.09
C PRO A 85 19.53 16.88 -22.95
N GLY A 86 18.99 15.71 -22.54
CA GLY A 86 19.19 14.46 -23.29
C GLY A 86 19.18 13.18 -22.43
N PHE A 87 18.48 13.16 -21.29
CA PHE A 87 18.35 11.93 -20.51
C PHE A 87 17.30 11.02 -21.15
N LEU A 88 17.66 9.74 -21.35
CA LEU A 88 16.73 8.71 -21.78
C LEU A 88 16.09 8.07 -20.56
N ASN A 89 14.77 8.11 -20.46
CA ASN A 89 13.99 7.54 -19.37
C ASN A 89 13.14 6.39 -19.89
N PHE A 90 13.22 5.24 -19.24
CA PHE A 90 12.63 3.98 -19.68
C PHE A 90 11.53 3.55 -18.72
N THR A 91 10.36 3.21 -19.24
CA THR A 91 9.30 2.48 -18.53
C THR A 91 9.25 1.07 -19.11
N LEU A 92 9.27 0.05 -18.26
CA LEU A 92 9.30 -1.36 -18.68
C LEU A 92 7.88 -1.91 -18.88
N ASP A 93 7.69 -2.81 -19.85
CA ASP A 93 6.37 -3.34 -20.25
C ASP A 93 5.57 -3.97 -19.09
N GLY A 94 6.24 -4.53 -18.08
CA GLY A 94 5.59 -5.25 -16.98
C GLY A 94 5.14 -4.40 -15.78
N SER A 95 5.46 -3.11 -15.72
CA SER A 95 5.10 -2.27 -14.57
C SER A 95 3.65 -1.79 -14.63
N ALA A 96 3.14 -1.45 -15.82
CA ALA A 96 1.75 -1.08 -16.04
C ALA A 96 0.80 -2.29 -15.87
N ASP A 97 1.18 -3.47 -16.37
CA ASP A 97 0.39 -4.70 -16.22
C ASP A 97 0.28 -5.14 -14.76
N ALA A 98 1.37 -5.05 -13.99
CA ALA A 98 1.37 -5.37 -12.57
C ALA A 98 0.49 -4.38 -11.76
N TYR A 99 0.55 -3.08 -12.09
CA TYR A 99 -0.33 -2.07 -11.51
C TYR A 99 -1.79 -2.39 -11.79
N GLY A 100 -2.15 -2.58 -13.07
CA GLY A 100 -3.53 -2.86 -13.48
C GLY A 100 -4.09 -4.14 -12.84
N ALA A 101 -3.28 -5.20 -12.76
CA ALA A 101 -3.65 -6.45 -12.11
C ALA A 101 -3.85 -6.28 -10.59
N LEU A 102 -3.00 -5.50 -9.91
CA LEU A 102 -3.18 -5.20 -8.49
C LEU A 102 -4.47 -4.41 -8.24
N MET A 103 -4.70 -3.34 -8.99
CA MET A 103 -5.91 -2.51 -8.85
C MET A 103 -7.18 -3.32 -9.13
N SER A 104 -7.15 -4.20 -10.14
CA SER A 104 -8.27 -5.11 -10.46
C SER A 104 -8.56 -6.04 -9.28
N ARG A 105 -7.54 -6.70 -8.73
CA ARG A 105 -7.71 -7.60 -7.57
C ARG A 105 -8.27 -6.89 -6.34
N VAL A 106 -7.77 -5.69 -6.02
CA VAL A 106 -8.25 -4.92 -4.87
C VAL A 106 -9.72 -4.52 -5.08
N ARG A 107 -10.08 -4.07 -6.28
CA ARG A 107 -11.47 -3.69 -6.62
C ARG A 107 -12.41 -4.89 -6.56
N GLU A 108 -12.02 -6.02 -7.13
CA GLU A 108 -12.84 -7.25 -7.18
C GLU A 108 -13.06 -7.85 -5.79
N GLN A 109 -12.01 -7.89 -4.96
CA GLN A 109 -12.09 -8.45 -3.60
C GLN A 109 -12.69 -7.44 -2.60
N GLY A 110 -12.62 -6.15 -2.90
CA GLY A 110 -13.13 -5.08 -2.05
C GLY A 110 -12.52 -5.15 -0.65
N PRO A 111 -13.32 -4.95 0.42
CA PRO A 111 -12.84 -5.03 1.81
C PRO A 111 -12.25 -6.39 2.22
N ARG A 112 -12.44 -7.44 1.40
CA ARG A 112 -11.86 -8.77 1.61
C ARG A 112 -10.52 -8.95 0.92
N TYR A 113 -9.95 -7.90 0.31
CA TYR A 113 -8.65 -8.01 -0.33
C TYR A 113 -7.58 -8.50 0.66
N GLY A 114 -6.83 -9.53 0.25
CA GLY A 114 -5.84 -10.21 1.10
C GLY A 114 -6.38 -11.29 2.03
N HIS A 115 -7.70 -11.52 2.06
CA HIS A 115 -8.25 -12.75 2.62
C HIS A 115 -7.79 -13.94 1.77
N GLY A 116 -7.59 -15.08 2.42
CA GLY A 116 -7.06 -16.27 1.77
C GLY A 116 -7.43 -17.55 2.50
N ASP A 117 -6.73 -18.62 2.17
CA ASP A 117 -6.91 -19.98 2.66
C ASP A 117 -5.62 -20.54 3.29
N ALA A 118 -4.69 -19.65 3.68
CA ALA A 118 -3.38 -20.03 4.21
C ALA A 118 -3.44 -20.83 5.52
N LEU A 119 -4.58 -20.83 6.20
CA LEU A 119 -4.90 -21.61 7.41
C LEU A 119 -6.17 -22.46 7.20
N ALA A 120 -6.56 -22.73 5.94
CA ALA A 120 -7.73 -23.55 5.65
C ALA A 120 -7.53 -24.98 6.13
N GLY A 121 -8.59 -25.54 6.74
CA GLY A 121 -8.57 -26.86 7.36
C GLY A 121 -8.22 -26.84 8.84
N ASP A 122 -7.48 -25.84 9.31
CA ASP A 122 -7.11 -25.70 10.72
C ASP A 122 -8.33 -25.41 11.59
N LEU A 123 -8.39 -26.08 12.74
CA LEU A 123 -9.29 -25.75 13.84
C LEU A 123 -8.45 -25.14 14.97
N LEU A 124 -8.45 -23.82 15.04
CA LEU A 124 -7.71 -23.08 16.06
C LEU A 124 -8.62 -22.83 17.26
N ARG A 125 -8.16 -23.26 18.44
CA ARG A 125 -8.82 -23.01 19.72
C ARG A 125 -7.96 -22.05 20.51
N PHE A 126 -8.50 -20.91 20.90
CA PHE A 126 -7.83 -19.92 21.73
C PHE A 126 -8.56 -19.75 23.05
N SER A 127 -7.81 -19.49 24.12
CA SER A 127 -8.36 -19.01 25.40
C SER A 127 -7.73 -17.67 25.74
N HIS A 128 -8.40 -16.88 26.57
CA HIS A 128 -7.87 -15.63 27.06
C HIS A 128 -8.31 -15.39 28.49
N ALA A 129 -7.46 -14.70 29.27
CA ALA A 129 -7.82 -14.27 30.61
C ALA A 129 -9.07 -13.37 30.59
N SER A 130 -9.83 -13.37 31.69
CA SER A 130 -10.95 -12.44 31.90
C SER A 130 -10.49 -10.99 32.11
N GLU A 131 -9.90 -10.40 31.08
CA GLU A 131 -9.31 -9.07 31.05
C GLU A 131 -9.51 -8.44 29.65
N VAL A 132 -9.71 -7.12 29.60
CA VAL A 132 -10.18 -6.44 28.37
C VAL A 132 -9.20 -6.52 27.20
N ARG A 133 -7.89 -6.38 27.43
CA ARG A 133 -6.90 -6.48 26.35
C ARG A 133 -6.79 -7.91 25.83
N ALA A 134 -6.81 -8.89 26.73
CA ALA A 134 -6.80 -10.30 26.39
C ALA A 134 -8.00 -10.64 25.49
N ALA A 135 -9.21 -10.21 25.86
CA ALA A 135 -10.43 -10.39 25.07
C ALA A 135 -10.36 -9.71 23.68
N VAL A 136 -9.96 -8.43 23.64
CA VAL A 136 -9.85 -7.67 22.37
C VAL A 136 -8.78 -8.26 21.45
N THR A 137 -7.64 -8.70 22.01
CA THR A 137 -6.57 -9.35 21.25
C THR A 137 -7.04 -10.69 20.69
N ALA A 138 -7.73 -11.50 21.49
CA ALA A 138 -8.25 -12.78 21.05
C ALA A 138 -9.26 -12.64 19.92
N ASP A 139 -10.20 -11.70 20.03
CA ASP A 139 -11.16 -11.40 18.96
C ASP A 139 -10.45 -10.97 17.65
N ALA A 140 -9.47 -10.07 17.74
CA ALA A 140 -8.70 -9.64 16.56
C ALA A 140 -7.90 -10.79 15.92
N VAL A 141 -7.26 -11.64 16.73
CA VAL A 141 -6.57 -12.85 16.26
C VAL A 141 -7.56 -13.81 15.58
N GLY A 142 -8.74 -13.99 16.15
CA GLY A 142 -9.79 -14.82 15.56
C GLY A 142 -10.30 -14.28 14.24
N ARG A 143 -10.51 -12.96 14.11
CA ARG A 143 -10.87 -12.31 12.84
C ARG A 143 -9.80 -12.52 11.78
N LEU A 144 -8.52 -12.32 12.13
CA LEU A 144 -7.38 -12.55 11.25
C LEU A 144 -7.29 -14.01 10.79
N ALA A 145 -7.40 -14.96 11.72
CA ALA A 145 -7.33 -16.38 11.39
C ALA A 145 -8.52 -16.83 10.51
N ARG A 146 -9.74 -16.38 10.80
CA ARG A 146 -10.92 -16.62 9.95
C ARG A 146 -10.79 -16.00 8.57
N ALA A 147 -10.15 -14.82 8.47
CA ALA A 147 -9.86 -14.19 7.18
C ALA A 147 -8.88 -15.00 6.32
N GLN A 148 -8.10 -15.90 6.94
CA GLN A 148 -7.17 -16.83 6.28
C GLN A 148 -7.72 -18.26 6.18
N GLY A 149 -9.02 -18.46 6.40
CA GLY A 149 -9.72 -19.73 6.17
C GLY A 149 -9.79 -20.68 7.37
N ALA A 150 -9.23 -20.31 8.53
CA ALA A 150 -9.27 -21.14 9.72
C ALA A 150 -10.67 -21.17 10.36
N ARG A 151 -11.04 -22.29 10.97
CA ARG A 151 -12.15 -22.36 11.93
C ARG A 151 -11.61 -21.98 13.30
N VAL A 152 -12.25 -21.02 13.97
CA VAL A 152 -11.75 -20.48 15.24
C VAL A 152 -12.81 -20.56 16.33
N HIS A 153 -12.43 -21.12 17.47
CA HIS A 153 -13.16 -21.04 18.75
C HIS A 153 -12.35 -20.23 19.75
N ILE A 154 -13.01 -19.37 20.53
CA ILE A 154 -12.35 -18.50 21.50
C ILE A 154 -13.07 -18.62 22.84
N GLY A 155 -12.45 -19.28 23.81
CA GLY A 155 -12.94 -19.36 25.18
C GLY A 155 -12.43 -18.22 26.06
N CYS A 156 -13.13 -17.95 27.15
CA CYS A 156 -12.73 -17.04 28.20
C CYS A 156 -12.46 -17.79 29.51
N ASP A 157 -11.32 -17.51 30.14
CA ASP A 157 -10.98 -18.05 31.45
C ASP A 157 -11.70 -17.23 32.53
N GLY A 158 -12.88 -17.70 32.92
CA GLY A 158 -13.75 -17.04 33.90
C GLY A 158 -14.96 -16.33 33.29
N ALA A 159 -15.68 -15.57 34.12
CA ALA A 159 -16.91 -14.91 33.72
C ALA A 159 -16.62 -13.71 32.80
N PRO A 160 -17.18 -13.66 31.57
CA PRO A 160 -16.95 -12.56 30.65
C PRO A 160 -17.55 -11.25 31.18
N ASP A 161 -16.85 -10.13 30.95
CA ASP A 161 -17.35 -8.79 31.29
C ASP A 161 -18.50 -8.41 30.33
N PRO A 162 -19.69 -8.01 30.84
CA PRO A 162 -20.83 -7.65 29.99
C PRO A 162 -20.54 -6.47 29.05
N ASP A 163 -19.61 -5.57 29.38
CA ASP A 163 -19.26 -4.43 28.52
C ASP A 163 -18.51 -4.86 27.24
N TRP A 164 -17.97 -6.09 27.18
CA TRP A 164 -17.31 -6.62 25.98
C TRP A 164 -18.23 -6.72 24.77
N ALA A 165 -19.54 -6.86 24.97
CA ALA A 165 -20.52 -6.84 23.88
C ALA A 165 -20.47 -5.51 23.10
N ARG A 166 -20.16 -4.39 23.77
CA ARG A 166 -20.02 -3.06 23.15
C ARG A 166 -18.71 -2.90 22.38
N LEU A 167 -17.75 -3.80 22.62
CA LEU A 167 -16.54 -3.97 21.81
C LEU A 167 -16.74 -5.01 20.69
N GLY A 168 -17.93 -5.63 20.59
CA GLY A 168 -18.26 -6.62 19.57
C GLY A 168 -17.66 -8.00 19.83
N ILE A 169 -17.42 -8.35 21.09
CA ILE A 169 -16.84 -9.62 21.52
C ILE A 169 -17.93 -10.46 22.19
N ALA A 170 -18.05 -11.73 21.77
CA ALA A 170 -18.89 -12.72 22.44
C ALA A 170 -18.01 -13.60 23.34
N GLY A 171 -18.49 -13.93 24.54
CA GLY A 171 -17.80 -14.87 25.43
C GLY A 171 -18.32 -16.29 25.19
N ASP A 172 -17.45 -17.17 24.72
CA ASP A 172 -17.71 -18.62 24.78
C ASP A 172 -17.13 -19.18 26.09
N GLY A 173 -17.65 -20.34 26.51
CA GLY A 173 -17.21 -21.02 27.73
C GLY A 173 -15.74 -21.45 27.70
N GLU A 174 -15.24 -21.84 28.86
CA GLU A 174 -13.84 -22.26 29.06
C GLU A 174 -13.49 -23.48 28.20
N ASP A 175 -12.34 -23.42 27.50
CA ASP A 175 -11.77 -24.55 26.75
C ASP A 175 -10.35 -24.83 27.24
N PRO A 176 -10.14 -25.82 28.12
CA PRO A 176 -8.83 -26.10 28.72
C PRO A 176 -7.81 -26.67 27.71
N SER A 177 -8.22 -27.02 26.49
CA SER A 177 -7.32 -27.49 25.43
C SER A 177 -6.83 -26.35 24.51
N ALA A 178 -7.29 -25.12 24.74
CA ALA A 178 -7.04 -23.99 23.87
C ALA A 178 -5.66 -23.38 24.08
N THR A 179 -5.13 -22.76 23.02
CA THR A 179 -3.88 -22.01 23.11
C THR A 179 -4.14 -20.64 23.71
N GLU A 180 -3.43 -20.32 24.79
CA GLU A 180 -3.66 -19.08 25.52
C GLU A 180 -3.15 -17.83 24.77
N ILE A 181 -3.96 -16.77 24.75
CA ILE A 181 -3.62 -15.43 24.30
C ILE A 181 -3.44 -14.54 25.53
N ARG A 182 -2.18 -14.24 25.87
CA ARG A 182 -1.80 -13.55 27.11
C ARG A 182 -0.99 -12.27 26.83
N PRO A 183 -1.64 -11.17 26.40
CA PRO A 183 -0.98 -9.87 26.34
C PRO A 183 -0.76 -9.31 27.76
N VAL A 184 0.08 -8.28 27.88
CA VAL A 184 0.19 -7.51 29.13
C VAL A 184 -1.15 -6.81 29.41
N PRO A 185 -1.77 -7.01 30.59
CA PRO A 185 -3.07 -6.43 30.91
C PRO A 185 -3.16 -4.92 30.70
N ALA A 186 -4.35 -4.42 30.34
CA ALA A 186 -4.61 -2.99 30.18
C ALA A 186 -4.54 -2.22 31.51
N GLY A 187 -4.80 -2.90 32.64
CA GLY A 187 -4.88 -2.26 33.96
C GLY A 187 -6.13 -1.40 34.16
N ALA A 188 -7.15 -1.56 33.32
CA ALA A 188 -8.43 -0.87 33.37
C ALA A 188 -9.57 -1.80 32.93
N THR A 189 -10.81 -1.48 33.32
CA THR A 189 -12.00 -2.26 32.92
C THR A 189 -12.49 -1.84 31.52
N ALA A 190 -13.25 -2.71 30.85
CA ALA A 190 -13.84 -2.37 29.55
C ALA A 190 -14.79 -1.17 29.65
N GLY A 191 -15.66 -1.13 30.65
CA GLY A 191 -16.59 -0.03 30.89
C GLY A 191 -15.89 1.32 31.13
N GLU A 192 -14.76 1.32 31.85
CA GLU A 192 -13.96 2.52 32.06
C GLU A 192 -13.39 3.04 30.74
N LEU A 193 -12.72 2.18 29.96
CA LEU A 193 -12.11 2.55 28.69
C LEU A 193 -13.16 3.01 27.67
N LEU A 194 -14.30 2.32 27.58
CA LEU A 194 -15.40 2.69 26.69
C LEU A 194 -15.97 4.08 27.02
N ARG A 195 -16.11 4.41 28.30
CA ARG A 195 -16.62 5.72 28.73
C ARG A 195 -15.63 6.84 28.45
N ARG A 196 -14.33 6.58 28.56
CA ARG A 196 -13.26 7.57 28.36
C ARG A 196 -12.92 7.77 26.89
N LEU A 197 -12.70 6.68 26.16
CA LEU A 197 -12.11 6.68 24.81
C LEU A 197 -13.12 6.33 23.71
N GLY A 198 -14.22 5.66 24.06
CA GLY A 198 -15.12 5.04 23.07
C GLY A 198 -14.54 3.75 22.46
N PRO A 199 -15.33 3.04 21.64
CA PRO A 199 -15.01 1.67 21.20
C PRO A 199 -13.78 1.62 20.28
N ASP A 200 -13.72 2.46 19.25
CA ASP A 200 -12.64 2.44 18.26
C ASP A 200 -11.28 2.78 18.86
N ALA A 201 -11.21 3.84 19.68
CA ALA A 201 -9.98 4.26 20.34
C ALA A 201 -9.51 3.24 21.39
N THR A 202 -10.45 2.62 22.11
CA THR A 202 -10.15 1.50 23.01
C THR A 202 -9.52 0.34 22.24
N ARG A 203 -10.14 -0.12 21.16
CA ARG A 203 -9.60 -1.24 20.36
C ARG A 203 -8.25 -0.91 19.75
N TRP A 204 -8.09 0.30 19.19
CA TRP A 204 -6.80 0.73 18.63
C TRP A 204 -5.70 0.77 19.69
N GLY A 205 -5.94 1.42 20.83
CA GLY A 205 -4.96 1.55 21.91
C GLY A 205 -4.52 0.20 22.50
N LEU A 206 -5.43 -0.77 22.53
CA LEU A 206 -5.15 -2.13 23.01
C LEU A 206 -4.40 -3.01 22.00
N LEU A 207 -4.65 -2.83 20.70
CA LEU A 207 -4.14 -3.68 19.62
C LEU A 207 -2.89 -3.14 18.93
N ARG A 208 -2.66 -1.82 18.92
CA ARG A 208 -1.51 -1.19 18.27
C ARG A 208 -0.16 -1.61 18.90
N PRO A 209 0.00 -1.62 20.24
CA PRO A 209 1.24 -2.07 20.86
C PRO A 209 1.34 -3.60 20.82
N ALA A 210 2.57 -4.12 20.72
CA ALA A 210 2.78 -5.57 20.73
C ALA A 210 2.27 -6.17 22.05
N GLY A 211 1.87 -7.45 22.02
CA GLY A 211 1.26 -8.12 23.17
C GLY A 211 2.13 -8.11 24.44
N HIS A 212 3.46 -8.06 24.29
CA HIS A 212 4.40 -8.01 25.40
C HIS A 212 4.68 -6.59 25.93
N ASP A 213 4.20 -5.55 25.26
CA ASP A 213 4.35 -4.15 25.68
C ASP A 213 3.11 -3.69 26.45
N ARG A 214 3.24 -2.68 27.31
CA ARG A 214 2.08 -2.04 27.96
C ARG A 214 1.30 -1.18 26.97
N ALA A 215 -0.02 -1.19 27.08
CA ALA A 215 -0.89 -0.35 26.24
C ALA A 215 -0.94 1.11 26.75
N PRO A 216 -0.54 2.12 25.95
CA PRO A 216 -0.68 3.52 26.32
C PRO A 216 -2.13 3.96 26.06
N LEU A 217 -2.97 3.91 27.10
CA LEU A 217 -4.40 4.21 27.04
C LEU A 217 -4.70 5.64 27.54
N GLY A 218 -4.01 6.62 26.94
CA GLY A 218 -4.15 8.05 27.25
C GLY A 218 -5.15 8.76 26.34
N ASP A 219 -5.41 10.03 26.66
CA ASP A 219 -6.34 10.89 25.91
C ASP A 219 -5.76 11.32 24.54
N ASP A 220 -4.49 11.04 24.28
CA ASP A 220 -3.83 11.21 22.98
C ASP A 220 -4.54 10.43 21.86
N LEU A 221 -5.20 9.31 22.20
CA LEU A 221 -6.02 8.52 21.29
C LEU A 221 -7.29 9.25 20.80
N LEU A 222 -7.69 10.35 21.45
CA LEU A 222 -8.84 11.17 21.07
C LEU A 222 -8.46 12.41 20.25
N VAL A 223 -7.16 12.72 20.15
CA VAL A 223 -6.70 13.91 19.43
C VAL A 223 -6.97 13.74 17.94
N GLN A 224 -7.66 14.72 17.34
CA GLN A 224 -7.93 14.78 15.90
C GLN A 224 -6.75 15.42 15.16
N GLY A 225 -5.62 14.71 15.11
CA GLY A 225 -4.43 15.15 14.40
C GLY A 225 -3.59 13.97 13.94
N GLU A 226 -2.72 14.19 12.95
CA GLU A 226 -1.92 13.13 12.33
C GLU A 226 -0.89 12.46 13.24
N GLY A 227 -0.61 13.05 14.41
CA GLY A 227 0.17 12.42 15.47
C GLY A 227 -0.57 11.27 16.17
N ASN A 228 -1.89 11.25 16.11
CA ASN A 228 -2.71 10.13 16.57
C ASN A 228 -2.88 9.12 15.41
N ALA A 229 -2.28 7.96 15.57
CA ALA A 229 -2.27 6.91 14.55
C ALA A 229 -3.68 6.38 14.18
N LEU A 230 -4.62 6.34 15.14
CA LEU A 230 -6.02 5.98 14.82
C LEU A 230 -6.68 7.02 13.93
N PHE A 231 -6.54 8.29 14.31
CA PHE A 231 -7.08 9.40 13.53
C PHE A 231 -6.47 9.41 12.14
N LEU A 232 -5.14 9.28 12.02
CA LEU A 232 -4.43 9.23 10.74
C LEU A 232 -5.03 8.19 9.79
N VAL A 233 -5.22 6.95 10.27
CA VAL A 233 -5.75 5.85 9.45
C VAL A 233 -7.20 6.11 9.04
N ARG A 234 -8.06 6.55 9.97
CA ARG A 234 -9.47 6.86 9.65
C ARG A 234 -9.60 8.10 8.76
N TYR A 235 -8.71 9.08 8.91
CA TYR A 235 -8.64 10.30 8.10
C TYR A 235 -8.19 9.99 6.68
N ALA A 236 -7.15 9.18 6.51
CA ALA A 236 -6.73 8.73 5.18
C ALA A 236 -7.88 8.01 4.46
N HIS A 237 -8.61 7.12 5.16
CA HIS A 237 -9.81 6.49 4.60
C HIS A 237 -10.91 7.50 4.23
N SER A 238 -11.28 8.41 5.13
CA SER A 238 -12.34 9.40 4.85
C SER A 238 -11.94 10.38 3.73
N ARG A 239 -10.64 10.69 3.61
CA ARG A 239 -10.09 11.50 2.53
C ARG A 239 -10.28 10.84 1.18
N VAL A 240 -10.11 9.52 1.06
CA VAL A 240 -10.42 8.79 -0.19
C VAL A 240 -11.89 8.96 -0.58
N HIS A 241 -12.83 8.85 0.36
CA HIS A 241 -14.24 9.11 0.07
C HIS A 241 -14.49 10.55 -0.35
N ALA A 242 -13.77 11.52 0.23
CA ALA A 242 -13.86 12.92 -0.21
C ALA A 242 -13.31 13.12 -1.64
N LEU A 243 -12.22 12.43 -1.99
CA LEU A 243 -11.64 12.46 -3.33
C LEU A 243 -12.60 11.83 -4.37
N THR A 244 -13.18 10.66 -4.09
CA THR A 244 -14.16 10.04 -4.99
C THR A 244 -15.38 10.94 -5.21
N ARG A 245 -15.95 11.53 -4.14
CA ARG A 245 -17.05 12.51 -4.29
C ARG A 245 -16.64 13.73 -5.09
N GLY A 246 -15.42 14.24 -4.86
CA GLY A 246 -14.89 15.38 -5.62
C GLY A 246 -14.73 15.08 -7.11
N ALA A 247 -14.27 13.86 -7.45
CA ALA A 247 -14.15 13.43 -8.83
C ALA A 247 -15.53 13.32 -9.52
N GLU A 248 -16.53 12.77 -8.84
CA GLU A 248 -17.91 12.69 -9.34
C GLU A 248 -18.48 14.08 -9.64
N LEU A 249 -18.26 15.06 -8.76
CA LEU A 249 -18.66 16.45 -8.98
C LEU A 249 -17.96 17.10 -10.18
N LEU A 250 -16.72 16.69 -10.46
CA LEU A 250 -15.94 17.12 -11.63
C LEU A 250 -16.26 16.29 -12.89
N GLY A 251 -17.23 15.38 -12.83
CA GLY A 251 -17.71 14.59 -13.97
C GLY A 251 -16.77 13.47 -14.40
N PHE A 252 -15.92 12.95 -13.50
CA PHE A 252 -15.05 11.81 -13.80
C PHE A 252 -15.00 10.77 -12.68
N THR A 253 -14.59 9.57 -13.04
CA THR A 253 -14.43 8.41 -12.14
C THR A 253 -13.08 7.76 -12.35
N SER A 254 -12.67 6.91 -11.41
CA SER A 254 -11.40 6.18 -11.45
C SER A 254 -11.30 5.26 -12.67
N ALA A 255 -10.07 5.05 -13.15
CA ALA A 255 -9.81 4.16 -14.27
C ALA A 255 -10.14 2.71 -13.92
N SER A 256 -10.62 1.95 -14.91
CA SER A 256 -10.84 0.51 -14.77
C SER A 256 -9.53 -0.25 -15.03
N GLY A 257 -9.35 -1.41 -14.40
CA GLY A 257 -8.08 -2.13 -14.23
C GLY A 257 -7.12 -2.16 -15.43
N GLN A 258 -7.62 -2.50 -16.62
CA GLN A 258 -6.81 -2.65 -17.85
C GLN A 258 -6.61 -1.34 -18.62
N GLU A 259 -7.37 -0.29 -18.29
CA GLU A 259 -7.32 1.01 -18.98
C GLU A 259 -6.46 2.03 -18.25
N ALA A 260 -5.96 1.70 -17.06
CA ALA A 260 -5.19 2.61 -16.23
C ALA A 260 -3.70 2.61 -16.66
N PRO A 261 -3.16 3.72 -17.21
CA PRO A 261 -1.79 3.79 -17.73
C PRO A 261 -0.66 3.72 -16.66
N GLY A 262 -0.94 3.15 -15.48
CA GLY A 262 -0.06 3.19 -14.31
C GLY A 262 0.00 4.58 -13.67
N VAL A 263 0.63 4.65 -12.50
CA VAL A 263 0.99 5.92 -11.84
C VAL A 263 2.48 5.88 -11.56
N ALA A 264 3.24 6.82 -12.14
CA ALA A 264 4.67 6.93 -11.90
C ALA A 264 4.96 7.91 -10.75
N GLY A 265 5.96 7.59 -9.94
CA GLY A 265 6.43 8.43 -8.84
C GLY A 265 6.82 7.58 -7.63
N ALA A 266 7.80 8.02 -6.85
CA ALA A 266 8.29 7.23 -5.72
C ALA A 266 7.21 7.02 -4.64
N GLU A 267 6.35 8.01 -4.43
CA GLU A 267 5.24 7.95 -3.49
C GLU A 267 4.16 6.97 -3.97
N ALA A 268 3.88 6.94 -5.28
CA ALA A 268 2.98 5.97 -5.88
C ALA A 268 3.56 4.55 -5.78
N ASP A 269 4.85 4.37 -6.08
CA ASP A 269 5.55 3.08 -5.97
C ASP A 269 5.56 2.57 -4.52
N ALA A 270 5.81 3.45 -3.55
CA ALA A 270 5.79 3.10 -2.13
C ALA A 270 4.40 2.65 -1.67
N LEU A 271 3.36 3.38 -2.06
CA LEU A 271 1.99 2.99 -1.77
C LEU A 271 1.63 1.66 -2.44
N LEU A 272 1.97 1.49 -3.72
CA LEU A 272 1.73 0.25 -4.47
C LEU A 272 2.40 -0.97 -3.82
N ALA A 273 3.64 -0.83 -3.38
CA ALA A 273 4.36 -1.89 -2.68
C ALA A 273 3.61 -2.31 -1.40
N LEU A 274 3.16 -1.35 -0.59
CA LEU A 274 2.38 -1.64 0.62
C LEU A 274 1.05 -2.33 0.30
N LEU A 275 0.33 -1.91 -0.75
CA LEU A 275 -0.91 -2.57 -1.16
C LEU A 275 -0.66 -4.00 -1.70
N ALA A 276 0.47 -4.23 -2.37
CA ALA A 276 0.88 -5.55 -2.83
C ALA A 276 1.27 -6.48 -1.67
N ASP A 277 1.89 -5.94 -0.61
CA ASP A 277 2.32 -6.68 0.57
C ASP A 277 1.18 -7.01 1.54
N HIS A 278 0.03 -6.33 1.43
CA HIS A 278 -1.10 -6.48 2.36
C HIS A 278 -1.55 -7.93 2.58
N PRO A 279 -1.74 -8.79 1.55
CA PRO A 279 -2.11 -10.19 1.77
C PRO A 279 -1.10 -10.96 2.62
N ALA A 280 0.21 -10.75 2.37
CA ALA A 280 1.26 -11.38 3.15
C ALA A 280 1.29 -10.86 4.60
N ALA A 281 1.02 -9.57 4.79
CA ALA A 281 0.90 -8.97 6.12
C ALA A 281 -0.25 -9.60 6.94
N LEU A 282 -1.40 -9.89 6.31
CA LEU A 282 -2.53 -10.56 6.97
C LEU A 282 -2.19 -12.00 7.38
N VAL A 283 -1.56 -12.78 6.48
CA VAL A 283 -1.10 -14.15 6.79
C VAL A 283 -0.11 -14.13 7.96
N ALA A 284 0.86 -13.22 7.93
CA ALA A 284 1.84 -13.09 9.00
C ALA A 284 1.20 -12.70 10.34
N ALA A 285 0.29 -11.72 10.34
CA ALA A 285 -0.43 -11.29 11.54
C ALA A 285 -1.25 -12.44 12.14
N ALA A 286 -1.93 -13.24 11.31
CA ALA A 286 -2.68 -14.42 11.74
C ALA A 286 -1.77 -15.51 12.35
N ARG A 287 -0.71 -15.91 11.64
CA ARG A 287 0.22 -16.96 12.08
C ARG A 287 0.94 -16.61 13.38
N HIS A 288 1.33 -15.35 13.53
CA HIS A 288 2.01 -14.88 14.73
C HIS A 288 1.05 -14.44 15.84
N ARG A 289 -0.26 -14.44 15.59
CA ARG A 289 -1.28 -13.95 16.53
C ARG A 289 -0.96 -12.53 17.00
N ALA A 290 -0.54 -11.69 16.05
CA ALA A 290 0.08 -10.38 16.28
C ALA A 290 -0.71 -9.27 15.54
N PRO A 291 -1.87 -8.84 16.08
CA PRO A 291 -2.70 -7.83 15.44
C PRO A 291 -2.02 -6.45 15.33
N ASP A 292 -1.02 -6.17 16.17
CA ASP A 292 -0.16 -4.98 16.11
C ASP A 292 0.55 -4.83 14.75
N ARG A 293 0.84 -5.96 14.08
CA ARG A 293 1.45 -5.97 12.74
C ARG A 293 0.50 -5.40 11.70
N LEU A 294 -0.79 -5.73 11.79
CA LEU A 294 -1.79 -5.15 10.91
C LEU A 294 -1.97 -3.66 11.21
N ALA A 295 -2.07 -3.27 12.49
CA ALA A 295 -2.17 -1.85 12.86
C ALA A 295 -1.03 -1.01 12.27
N ARG A 296 0.23 -1.45 12.44
CA ARG A 296 1.41 -0.78 11.85
C ARG A 296 1.41 -0.76 10.33
N HIS A 297 0.94 -1.82 9.69
CA HIS A 297 0.80 -1.86 8.24
C HIS A 297 -0.24 -0.84 7.75
N LEU A 298 -1.38 -0.70 8.43
CA LEU A 298 -2.39 0.31 8.10
C LEU A 298 -1.89 1.74 8.32
N GLU A 299 -1.11 1.98 9.37
CA GLU A 299 -0.42 3.27 9.57
C GLU A 299 0.51 3.60 8.40
N ALA A 300 1.30 2.62 7.94
CA ALA A 300 2.19 2.80 6.80
C ALA A 300 1.43 3.10 5.49
N VAL A 301 0.34 2.36 5.22
CA VAL A 301 -0.54 2.61 4.07
C VAL A 301 -1.17 4.00 4.14
N ALA A 302 -1.67 4.40 5.32
CA ALA A 302 -2.29 5.71 5.51
C ALA A 302 -1.30 6.86 5.28
N ARG A 303 -0.07 6.74 5.82
CA ARG A 303 0.99 7.74 5.60
C ARG A 303 1.36 7.83 4.12
N ALA A 304 1.65 6.69 3.49
CA ALA A 304 2.00 6.64 2.07
C ALA A 304 0.89 7.19 1.16
N LEU A 305 -0.37 6.97 1.51
CA LEU A 305 -1.52 7.56 0.80
C LEU A 305 -1.57 9.08 0.91
N LEU A 306 -1.33 9.64 2.11
CA LEU A 306 -1.32 11.09 2.29
C LEU A 306 -0.11 11.73 1.61
N ASP A 307 1.07 11.13 1.72
CA ASP A 307 2.28 11.58 1.01
C ASP A 307 2.06 11.56 -0.52
N PHE A 308 1.44 10.49 -1.04
CA PHE A 308 1.03 10.39 -2.43
C PHE A 308 0.02 11.46 -2.83
N HIS A 309 -0.96 11.75 -1.97
CA HIS A 309 -1.95 12.80 -2.23
C HIS A 309 -1.32 14.19 -2.36
N ASP A 310 -0.36 14.51 -1.49
CA ASP A 310 0.30 15.81 -1.46
C ASP A 310 1.20 16.03 -2.69
N VAL A 311 1.87 14.98 -3.16
CA VAL A 311 2.76 15.05 -4.35
C VAL A 311 1.98 14.92 -5.66
N ALA A 312 0.95 14.07 -5.69
CA ALA A 312 0.22 13.70 -6.90
C ALA A 312 -1.29 13.67 -6.65
N SER A 313 -1.88 14.86 -6.53
CA SER A 313 -3.33 15.01 -6.32
C SER A 313 -4.16 14.19 -7.34
N PRO A 314 -5.11 13.36 -6.87
CA PRO A 314 -6.06 12.67 -7.74
C PRO A 314 -7.04 13.60 -8.45
N LEU A 315 -7.32 14.78 -7.87
CA LEU A 315 -8.24 15.75 -8.45
C LEU A 315 -7.47 16.83 -9.24
N PRO A 316 -8.00 17.25 -10.41
CA PRO A 316 -7.50 18.42 -11.14
C PRO A 316 -7.54 19.69 -10.27
N VAL A 317 -6.56 20.57 -10.45
CA VAL A 317 -6.46 21.85 -9.73
C VAL A 317 -6.56 23.03 -10.68
N GLY A 318 -7.34 24.06 -10.30
CA GLY A 318 -7.52 25.27 -11.12
C GLY A 318 -8.21 24.96 -12.45
N ASP A 319 -7.58 25.36 -13.55
CA ASP A 319 -8.10 25.16 -14.92
C ASP A 319 -7.75 23.80 -15.53
N GLU A 320 -7.11 22.90 -14.76
CA GLU A 320 -6.78 21.55 -15.22
C GLU A 320 -8.04 20.75 -15.57
N LYS A 321 -8.02 20.06 -16.71
CA LYS A 321 -9.10 19.15 -17.09
C LYS A 321 -8.85 17.75 -16.53
N PRO A 322 -9.92 16.99 -16.18
CA PRO A 322 -9.81 15.57 -15.89
C PRO A 322 -9.06 14.82 -17.01
N SER A 323 -8.11 13.97 -16.62
CA SER A 323 -7.20 13.26 -17.54
C SER A 323 -7.04 11.81 -17.11
N ALA A 324 -6.45 10.97 -17.97
CA ALA A 324 -6.16 9.58 -17.63
C ALA A 324 -5.29 9.47 -16.36
N ALA A 325 -4.38 10.42 -16.13
CA ALA A 325 -3.56 10.45 -14.91
C ALA A 325 -4.40 10.66 -13.66
N HIS A 326 -5.36 11.59 -13.68
CA HIS A 326 -6.30 11.82 -12.56
C HIS A 326 -7.12 10.55 -12.25
N ARG A 327 -7.58 9.86 -13.29
CA ARG A 327 -8.34 8.60 -13.16
C ARG A 327 -7.50 7.47 -12.54
N SER A 328 -6.23 7.33 -12.94
CA SER A 328 -5.31 6.33 -12.35
C SER A 328 -4.96 6.67 -10.90
N ARG A 329 -4.66 7.94 -10.59
CA ARG A 329 -4.37 8.37 -9.21
C ARG A 329 -5.55 8.14 -8.28
N LEU A 330 -6.78 8.40 -8.77
CA LEU A 330 -7.99 8.11 -8.02
C LEU A 330 -8.19 6.61 -7.82
N ALA A 331 -7.92 5.77 -8.83
CA ALA A 331 -7.97 4.31 -8.68
C ALA A 331 -7.02 3.80 -7.59
N LEU A 332 -5.79 4.35 -7.54
CA LEU A 332 -4.82 4.00 -6.50
C LEU A 332 -5.28 4.45 -5.10
N ALA A 333 -5.84 5.66 -4.99
CA ALA A 333 -6.41 6.16 -3.73
C ALA A 333 -7.59 5.28 -3.25
N GLU A 334 -8.50 4.90 -4.15
CA GLU A 334 -9.62 3.99 -3.86
C GLU A 334 -9.17 2.61 -3.43
N ALA A 335 -8.13 2.06 -4.07
CA ALA A 335 -7.53 0.80 -3.67
C ALA A 335 -6.93 0.88 -2.26
N ALA A 336 -6.21 1.96 -1.94
CA ALA A 336 -5.69 2.19 -0.59
C ALA A 336 -6.83 2.33 0.44
N GLY A 337 -7.87 3.11 0.14
CA GLY A 337 -9.05 3.22 1.00
C GLY A 337 -9.74 1.88 1.27
N THR A 338 -9.79 1.01 0.25
CA THR A 338 -10.34 -0.35 0.38
C THR A 338 -9.52 -1.20 1.34
N VAL A 339 -8.19 -1.16 1.23
CA VAL A 339 -7.27 -1.87 2.16
C VAL A 339 -7.40 -1.34 3.59
N LEU A 340 -7.48 -0.01 3.76
CA LEU A 340 -7.68 0.60 5.07
C LEU A 340 -8.99 0.15 5.72
N ALA A 341 -10.10 0.15 4.95
CA ALA A 341 -11.40 -0.29 5.45
C ALA A 341 -11.42 -1.78 5.84
N GLY A 342 -10.86 -2.65 5.00
CA GLY A 342 -10.75 -4.08 5.27
C GLY A 342 -9.92 -4.36 6.53
N GLY A 343 -8.75 -3.74 6.64
CA GLY A 343 -7.88 -3.89 7.81
C GLY A 343 -8.50 -3.37 9.11
N LEU A 344 -9.14 -2.20 9.09
CA LEU A 344 -9.87 -1.68 10.26
C LEU A 344 -10.97 -2.65 10.72
N SER A 345 -11.70 -3.25 9.77
CA SER A 345 -12.74 -4.23 10.06
C SER A 345 -12.19 -5.50 10.73
N LEU A 346 -11.01 -5.97 10.31
CA LEU A 346 -10.31 -7.10 10.96
C LEU A 346 -9.85 -6.77 12.38
N LEU A 347 -9.55 -5.51 12.67
CA LEU A 347 -9.28 -5.03 14.03
C LEU A 347 -10.56 -4.73 14.84
N GLY A 348 -11.74 -4.84 14.21
CA GLY A 348 -13.04 -4.53 14.82
C GLY A 348 -13.27 -3.03 15.03
N ILE A 349 -12.67 -2.19 14.18
CA ILE A 349 -12.70 -0.73 14.27
C ILE A 349 -13.50 -0.18 13.08
N SER A 350 -14.27 0.89 13.32
CA SER A 350 -15.05 1.53 12.26
C SER A 350 -14.17 2.28 11.24
N ALA A 351 -14.56 2.20 9.96
CA ALA A 351 -13.97 2.96 8.86
C ALA A 351 -14.99 3.99 8.35
N PRO A 352 -15.11 5.18 8.99
CA PRO A 352 -16.16 6.13 8.64
C PRO A 352 -15.88 6.80 7.29
N ARG A 353 -16.94 7.14 6.55
CA ARG A 353 -16.85 7.84 5.25
C ARG A 353 -16.57 9.34 5.39
N HIS A 354 -16.76 9.88 6.59
CA HIS A 354 -16.52 11.27 6.98
C HIS A 354 -16.02 11.29 8.43
N LEU A 355 -15.17 12.26 8.77
CA LEU A 355 -14.66 12.48 10.12
C LEU A 355 -14.91 13.92 10.55
#